data_AF-A0A7W1L1A1-F1
#
_entry.id   AF-A0A7W1L1A1-F1
#
_cell.length_a   1.000
_cell.length_b   1.000
_cell.length_c   1.000
_cell.angle_alpha   90.00
_cell.angle_beta   90.00
_cell.angle_gamma   90.00
#
_symmetry.space_group_name_H-M   'P 1'
#
loop_
_entity.id
_entity.type
_entity.pdbx_description
1 polymer ?
#
loop_
_entity_poly.entity_id
_entity_poly.type
_entity_poly.pdbx_seq_one_letter_code
_entity_poly.pdbx_strand_id
1 'polypeptide(L)'
;SAVYDQYVGEYEIAPSFSITITKEGSKLMAQATGQPKLELFPESPTRFFMKEAAVQIGFVVDGSGKATSLVLYQGGRQVPAKKIK
;
A
#
# COMPACT_ATOMS: atom_id res chain seq x y z
N SER A 1 13.44 -2.91 -11.10
CA SER A 1 13.83 -3.44 -9.77
C SER A 1 12.76 -4.40 -9.27
N ALA A 2 13.14 -5.62 -8.88
CA ALA A 2 12.23 -6.66 -8.39
C ALA A 2 11.63 -6.37 -6.99
N VAL A 3 12.16 -5.36 -6.29
CA VAL A 3 11.85 -5.07 -4.88
C VAL A 3 10.39 -4.63 -4.68
N TYR A 4 9.78 -3.93 -5.63
CA TYR A 4 8.40 -3.45 -5.46
C TYR A 4 7.33 -4.47 -5.86
N ASP A 5 7.71 -5.51 -6.60
CA ASP A 5 6.77 -6.55 -7.04
C ASP A 5 6.18 -7.31 -5.84
N GLN A 6 6.90 -7.33 -4.71
CA GLN A 6 6.44 -7.97 -3.47
C GLN A 6 5.27 -7.23 -2.78
N TYR A 7 5.05 -5.96 -3.13
CA TYR A 7 3.98 -5.11 -2.56
C TYR A 7 2.74 -5.02 -3.45
N VAL A 8 2.86 -5.36 -4.74
CA VAL A 8 1.74 -5.29 -5.69
C VAL A 8 0.62 -6.24 -5.27
N GLY A 9 -0.61 -5.76 -5.35
CA GLY A 9 -1.82 -6.52 -5.05
C GLY A 9 -2.99 -5.66 -4.59
N GLU A 10 -4.07 -6.32 -4.20
CA GLU A 10 -5.29 -5.67 -3.70
C GLU A 10 -5.44 -5.94 -2.20
N TYR A 11 -5.64 -4.89 -1.42
CA TYR A 11 -5.71 -4.94 0.04
C TYR A 11 -7.07 -4.46 0.54
N GLU A 12 -7.83 -5.33 1.16
CA GLU A 12 -9.20 -5.07 1.61
C GLU A 12 -9.22 -4.43 3.00
N ILE A 13 -9.87 -3.27 3.12
CA ILE A 13 -10.14 -2.59 4.40
C ILE A 13 -11.54 -2.96 4.91
N ALA A 14 -12.52 -3.01 4.00
CA ALA A 14 -13.91 -3.35 4.26
C ALA A 14 -14.56 -3.92 2.99
N PRO A 15 -15.73 -4.57 3.08
CA PRO A 15 -16.44 -5.04 1.90
C PRO A 15 -16.62 -3.92 0.86
N SER A 16 -16.24 -4.19 -0.38
CA SER A 16 -16.27 -3.23 -1.50
C SER A 16 -15.36 -2.00 -1.35
N PHE A 17 -14.43 -2.00 -0.38
CA PHE A 17 -13.45 -0.94 -0.21
C PHE A 17 -12.05 -1.52 -0.03
N SER A 18 -11.24 -1.38 -1.07
CA SER A 18 -9.86 -1.88 -1.13
C SER A 18 -8.88 -0.78 -1.55
N ILE A 19 -7.61 -1.03 -1.27
CA ILE A 19 -6.49 -0.28 -1.79
C ILE A 19 -5.76 -1.19 -2.79
N THR A 20 -5.73 -0.78 -4.05
CA THR A 20 -4.94 -1.43 -5.08
C THR A 20 -3.55 -0.83 -5.10
N ILE A 21 -2.53 -1.67 -4.95
CA ILE A 21 -1.13 -1.31 -5.10
C ILE A 21 -0.63 -1.81 -6.45
N THR A 22 -0.20 -0.90 -7.32
CA THR A 22 0.39 -1.22 -8.61
C THR A 22 1.83 -0.71 -8.69
N LYS A 23 2.61 -1.29 -9.60
CA LYS A 23 3.94 -0.81 -9.94
C LYS A 23 3.94 -0.24 -11.34
N GLU A 24 4.42 0.99 -11.47
CA GLU A 24 4.51 1.70 -12.74
C GLU A 24 5.97 2.12 -12.95
N GLY A 25 6.69 1.35 -13.77
CA GLY A 25 8.14 1.50 -13.93
C GLY A 25 8.89 1.25 -12.62
N SER A 26 9.45 2.32 -12.06
CA SER A 26 10.19 2.31 -10.79
C SER A 26 9.38 2.84 -9.60
N LYS A 27 8.08 3.11 -9.78
CA LYS A 27 7.21 3.70 -8.77
C LYS A 27 6.20 2.70 -8.26
N LEU A 28 5.81 2.84 -7.00
CA LEU A 28 4.60 2.24 -6.48
C LEU A 28 3.48 3.26 -6.52
N MET A 29 2.30 2.81 -6.88
CA MET A 29 1.08 3.60 -6.90
C MET A 29 0.06 2.94 -5.98
N ALA A 30 -0.72 3.76 -5.27
CA ALA A 30 -1.84 3.32 -4.48
C ALA A 30 -3.13 3.95 -5.00
N GLN A 31 -4.19 3.15 -5.10
CA GLN A 31 -5.52 3.62 -5.45
C GLN A 31 -6.55 3.00 -4.50
N ALA A 32 -7.17 3.83 -3.66
CA ALA A 32 -8.34 3.41 -2.90
C ALA A 32 -9.58 3.40 -3.81
N THR A 33 -10.55 2.54 -3.52
CA THR A 33 -11.82 2.49 -4.27
C THR A 33 -12.48 3.88 -4.36
N GLY A 34 -12.76 4.33 -5.58
CA GLY A 34 -13.38 5.63 -5.85
C GLY A 34 -12.46 6.85 -5.70
N GLN A 35 -11.17 6.66 -5.44
CA GLN A 35 -10.20 7.75 -5.31
C GLN A 35 -9.21 7.80 -6.48
N PRO A 36 -8.58 8.97 -6.71
CA PRO A 36 -7.44 9.07 -7.61
C PRO A 36 -6.29 8.16 -7.17
N LYS A 37 -5.51 7.73 -8.15
CA LYS A 37 -4.27 7.00 -7.92
C LYS A 37 -3.16 7.97 -7.52
N LEU A 38 -2.44 7.67 -6.45
CA LEU A 38 -1.35 8.49 -5.90
C LEU A 38 -0.04 7.71 -5.85
N GLU A 39 1.09 8.40 -5.97
CA GLU A 39 2.42 7.79 -5.88
C GLU A 39 2.80 7.52 -4.41
N LEU A 40 3.39 6.35 -4.17
CA LEU A 40 3.97 5.96 -2.90
C LEU A 40 5.48 6.19 -2.92
N PHE A 41 5.93 7.14 -2.10
CA PHE A 41 7.34 7.44 -1.89
C PHE A 41 7.89 6.60 -0.74
N PRO A 42 9.06 5.94 -0.90
CA PRO A 42 9.64 5.12 0.15
C PRO A 42 10.18 5.98 1.30
N GLU A 43 9.85 5.59 2.52
CA GLU A 43 10.44 6.10 3.76
C GLU A 43 11.40 5.07 4.38
N SER A 44 11.06 3.79 4.25
CA SER A 44 11.89 2.64 4.66
C SER A 44 11.55 1.46 3.74
N PRO A 45 12.19 0.28 3.89
CA PRO A 45 11.86 -0.88 3.05
C PRO A 45 10.37 -1.21 3.02
N THR A 46 9.63 -1.04 4.13
CA THR A 46 8.20 -1.39 4.22
C THR A 46 7.28 -0.20 4.53
N ARG A 47 7.80 1.02 4.68
CA ARG A 47 6.97 2.23 4.88
C ARG A 47 7.06 3.17 3.70
N PHE A 48 5.90 3.68 3.33
CA PHE A 48 5.71 4.61 2.22
C PHE A 48 4.76 5.73 2.62
N PHE A 49 4.91 6.89 1.98
CA PHE A 49 4.05 8.05 2.17
C PHE A 49 3.59 8.62 0.82
N MET A 50 2.50 9.36 0.85
CA MET A 50 2.01 10.14 -0.30
C MET A 50 2.36 11.61 -0.08
N LYS A 51 2.67 12.37 -1.13
CA LYS A 51 2.96 13.82 -1.00
C LYS A 51 1.67 14.65 -1.02
N GLU A 52 0.69 14.15 -1.75
CA GLU A 52 -0.58 14.78 -2.04
C GLU A 52 -1.62 14.53 -0.93
N ALA A 53 -1.32 13.62 0.01
CA ALA A 53 -2.19 13.28 1.11
C ALA A 53 -1.38 13.04 2.39
N ALA A 54 -1.91 13.46 3.54
CA ALA A 54 -1.33 13.17 4.86
C ALA A 54 -1.62 11.72 5.28
N VAL A 55 -1.13 10.77 4.48
CA VAL A 55 -1.38 9.33 4.60
C VAL A 55 -0.07 8.57 4.42
N GLN A 56 0.13 7.53 5.23
CA GLN A 56 1.22 6.58 5.07
C GLN A 56 0.69 5.16 4.94
N ILE A 57 1.48 4.31 4.28
CA ILE A 57 1.24 2.87 4.14
C ILE A 57 2.44 2.13 4.74
N GLY A 58 2.16 1.20 5.66
CA GLY A 58 3.14 0.23 6.15
C GLY A 58 2.78 -1.17 5.68
N PHE A 59 3.67 -1.83 4.94
CA PHE A 59 3.48 -3.21 4.52
C PHE A 59 3.92 -4.19 5.61
N VAL A 60 3.11 -5.22 5.84
CA VAL A 60 3.49 -6.39 6.63
C VAL A 60 3.88 -7.48 5.65
N VAL A 61 5.09 -8.01 5.80
CA VAL A 61 5.67 -9.02 4.92
C VAL A 61 5.90 -10.33 5.66
N ASP A 62 5.83 -11.45 4.93
CA ASP A 62 6.17 -12.77 5.44
C ASP A 62 7.69 -13.04 5.42
N GLY A 63 8.11 -14.25 5.81
CA GLY A 63 9.51 -14.67 5.81
C GLY A 63 10.18 -14.73 4.42
N SER A 64 9.41 -14.61 3.33
CA SER A 64 9.90 -14.49 1.96
C SER A 64 9.99 -13.05 1.47
N GLY A 65 9.56 -12.07 2.27
CA GLY A 65 9.51 -10.66 1.92
C GLY A 65 8.26 -10.25 1.13
N LYS A 66 7.31 -11.17 0.89
CA LYS A 66 6.04 -10.87 0.20
C LYS A 66 5.07 -10.22 1.16
N ALA A 67 4.39 -9.16 0.72
CA ALA A 67 3.37 -8.51 1.53
C ALA A 67 2.15 -9.41 1.71
N THR A 68 1.70 -9.55 2.96
CA THR A 68 0.50 -10.29 3.37
C THR A 68 -0.64 -9.36 3.77
N SER A 69 -0.30 -8.14 4.18
CA SER A 69 -1.24 -7.08 4.53
C SER A 69 -0.54 -5.72 4.47
N LEU A 70 -1.32 -4.66 4.62
CA LEU A 70 -0.81 -3.32 4.87
C LEU A 70 -1.57 -2.68 6.03
N VAL A 71 -1.00 -1.60 6.56
CA VAL A 71 -1.63 -0.71 7.53
C VAL A 71 -1.66 0.68 6.93
N LEU A 72 -2.86 1.25 6.81
CA LEU A 72 -3.08 2.64 6.42
C LEU A 72 -3.00 3.52 7.67
N TYR A 73 -2.15 4.55 7.63
CA TYR A 73 -2.02 5.55 8.70
C TYR A 73 -2.65 6.85 8.21
N GLN A 74 -3.78 7.25 8.79
CA GLN A 74 -4.52 8.44 8.37
C GLN A 74 -5.20 9.09 9.57
N GLY A 75 -4.97 10.39 9.78
CA GLY A 75 -5.61 11.15 10.87
C GLY A 75 -5.37 10.56 12.27
N GLY A 76 -4.17 10.04 12.52
CA GLY A 76 -3.80 9.37 13.78
C GLY A 76 -4.38 7.96 13.96
N ARG A 77 -5.12 7.44 12.98
CA ARG A 77 -5.67 6.07 13.01
C ARG A 77 -4.77 5.11 12.25
N GLN A 78 -4.81 3.85 12.67
CA GLN A 78 -4.20 2.71 11.96
C GLN A 78 -5.32 1.79 11.47
N VAL A 79 -5.41 1.60 10.16
CA VAL A 79 -6.44 0.77 9.54
C VAL A 79 -5.75 -0.41 8.85
N PRO A 80 -5.84 -1.63 9.42
CA PRO A 80 -5.26 -2.81 8.78
C PRO A 80 -6.06 -3.19 7.53
N ALA A 81 -5.37 -3.66 6.50
CA ALA A 81 -5.96 -4.15 5.26
C ALA A 81 -5.30 -5.45 4.82
N LYS A 82 -6.08 -6.52 4.68
CA LYS A 82 -5.55 -7.84 4.30
C LYS A 82 -5.34 -7.90 2.80
N LYS A 83 -4.23 -8.48 2.34
CA LYS A 83 -4.05 -8.77 0.91
C LYS A 83 -5.04 -9.85 0.47
N ILE A 84 -5.82 -9.57 -0.57
CA ILE A 84 -6.82 -10.48 -1.13
C ILE A 84 -6.50 -10.93 -2.56
N LYS A 85 -5.63 -10.19 -3.27
CA LYS A 85 -5.10 -10.54 -4.60
C LYS A 85 -3.64 -10.14 -4.72
#